data_AF-A0A2M8PKQ6-F1
#
_entry.id   AF-A0A2M8PKQ6-F1
#
_cell.length_a   1.000
_cell.length_b   1.000
_cell.length_c   1.000
_cell.angle_alpha   90.00
_cell.angle_beta   90.00
_cell.angle_gamma   90.00
#
_symmetry.space_group_name_H-M   'P 1'
#
loop_
_entity.id
_entity.type
_entity.pdbx_description
1 polymer ?
#
loop_
_entity_poly.entity_id
_entity_poly.type
_entity_poly.pdbx_seq_one_letter_code
_entity_poly.pdbx_strand_id
1 'polypeptide(L)'
;KKAIGDSALDDMTLELTREINAEVGGDLIAKYVASAVGTTTFSKTVPTAISEKQHRESYAFRMADAEDVMMSNAGRGAIKVMIVGRSHGALVRGLDGFQLLSDGGSLGAHIFGIYKGVTYIRVPEQALLDANAGIGLYTGASALESAGVYAPFMPLTIK
;
A
#
# COMPACT_ATOMS: atom_id res chain seq x y z
N LYS A 1 27.23 4.98 -30.35
CA LYS A 1 25.88 4.99 -30.97
C LYS A 1 25.35 3.57 -30.90
N LYS A 2 24.43 3.26 -29.96
CA LYS A 2 23.74 1.96 -29.93
C LYS A 2 22.88 1.84 -31.19
N ALA A 3 22.89 0.67 -31.82
CA ALA A 3 22.00 0.41 -32.95
C ALA A 3 20.55 0.38 -32.45
N ILE A 4 19.60 0.79 -33.28
CA ILE A 4 18.16 0.84 -32.93
C ILE A 4 17.62 -0.54 -32.47
N GLY A 5 18.25 -1.63 -32.91
CA GLY A 5 17.92 -2.99 -32.46
C GLY A 5 18.39 -3.34 -31.04
N ASP A 6 19.53 -2.79 -30.59
CA ASP A 6 20.02 -3.01 -29.22
C ASP A 6 19.21 -2.20 -28.21
N SER A 7 18.74 -1.00 -28.58
CA SER A 7 17.86 -0.22 -27.70
C SER A 7 16.47 -0.84 -27.56
N ALA A 8 15.93 -1.42 -28.64
CA ALA A 8 14.64 -2.10 -28.59
C ALA A 8 14.66 -3.36 -27.69
N LEU A 9 15.74 -4.12 -27.70
CA LEU A 9 15.92 -5.27 -26.81
C LEU A 9 16.03 -4.85 -25.34
N ASP A 10 16.80 -3.80 -25.05
CA ASP A 10 16.91 -3.28 -23.68
C ASP A 10 15.57 -2.73 -23.17
N ASP A 11 14.84 -1.99 -24.01
CA ASP A 11 13.51 -1.46 -23.69
C ASP A 11 12.51 -2.59 -23.42
N MET A 12 12.49 -3.63 -24.26
CA MET A 12 11.65 -4.83 -24.04
C MET A 12 12.01 -5.57 -22.76
N THR A 13 13.29 -5.69 -22.42
CA THR A 13 13.73 -6.42 -21.22
C THR A 13 13.39 -5.64 -19.94
N LEU A 14 13.48 -4.31 -19.98
CA LEU A 14 13.00 -3.41 -18.92
C LEU A 14 11.49 -3.49 -18.73
N GLU A 15 10.73 -3.49 -19.82
CA GLU A 15 9.27 -3.62 -19.79
C GLU A 15 8.84 -4.97 -19.20
N LEU A 16 9.42 -6.07 -19.68
CA LEU A 16 9.15 -7.41 -19.16
C LEU A 16 9.46 -7.52 -17.65
N THR A 17 10.55 -6.89 -17.21
CA THR A 17 10.92 -6.89 -15.78
C THR A 17 9.94 -6.08 -14.94
N ARG A 18 9.42 -4.97 -15.47
CA ARG A 18 8.38 -4.19 -14.79
C ARG A 18 7.08 -4.97 -14.70
N GLU A 19 6.67 -5.66 -15.76
CA GLU A 19 5.48 -6.51 -15.76
C GLU A 19 5.60 -7.66 -14.78
N ILE A 20 6.72 -8.39 -14.77
CA ILE A 20 6.95 -9.49 -13.82
C ILE A 20 6.91 -8.97 -12.37
N ASN A 21 7.56 -7.84 -12.09
CA ASN A 21 7.53 -7.26 -10.74
C ASN A 21 6.13 -6.78 -10.35
N ALA A 22 5.35 -6.25 -11.30
CA ALA A 22 3.97 -5.86 -11.07
C ALA A 22 3.08 -7.07 -10.76
N GLU A 23 3.26 -8.18 -11.49
CA GLU A 23 2.53 -9.44 -11.28
C GLU A 23 2.85 -10.05 -9.91
N VAL A 24 4.14 -10.16 -9.56
CA VAL A 24 4.58 -10.65 -8.25
C VAL A 24 4.06 -9.76 -7.13
N GLY A 25 4.09 -8.44 -7.32
CA GLY A 25 3.50 -7.48 -6.38
C GLY A 25 1.99 -7.65 -6.23
N GLY A 26 1.28 -7.88 -7.34
CA GLY A 26 -0.16 -8.14 -7.35
C GLY A 26 -0.53 -9.42 -6.61
N ASP A 27 0.17 -10.52 -6.85
CA ASP A 27 -0.03 -11.79 -6.14
C ASP A 27 0.22 -11.65 -4.63
N LEU A 28 1.26 -10.92 -4.22
CA LEU A 28 1.49 -10.63 -2.80
C LEU A 28 0.35 -9.83 -2.17
N ILE A 29 -0.16 -8.81 -2.86
CA ILE A 29 -1.31 -8.02 -2.38
C ILE A 29 -2.54 -8.90 -2.25
N ALA A 30 -2.83 -9.75 -3.24
CA ALA A 30 -3.96 -10.67 -3.19
C ALA A 30 -3.86 -11.64 -2.01
N LYS A 31 -2.65 -12.15 -1.72
CA LYS A 31 -2.39 -12.99 -0.54
C LYS A 31 -2.58 -12.24 0.78
N TYR A 32 -2.18 -10.97 0.85
CA TYR A 32 -2.43 -10.13 2.02
C TYR A 32 -3.92 -9.87 2.23
N VAL A 33 -4.66 -9.57 1.16
CA VAL A 33 -6.11 -9.37 1.21
C VAL A 33 -6.81 -10.63 1.73
N ALA A 34 -6.45 -11.80 1.20
CA ALA A 34 -7.03 -13.07 1.59
C ALA A 34 -6.68 -13.49 3.03
N SER A 35 -5.55 -13.04 3.55
CA SER A 35 -5.05 -13.42 4.90
C SER A 35 -5.31 -12.34 5.95
N ALA A 36 -5.89 -11.20 5.59
CA ALA A 36 -6.13 -10.10 6.52
C ALA A 36 -7.15 -10.51 7.59
N VAL A 37 -6.84 -10.25 8.86
CA VAL A 37 -7.70 -10.58 10.01
C VAL A 37 -8.03 -9.32 10.79
N GLY A 38 -9.32 -9.17 11.10
CA GLY A 38 -9.84 -7.99 11.76
C GLY A 38 -10.23 -6.90 10.76
N THR A 39 -11.16 -6.04 11.16
CA THR A 39 -11.64 -4.96 10.29
C THR A 39 -12.05 -3.78 11.16
N THR A 40 -11.64 -2.58 10.74
CA THR A 40 -12.13 -1.31 11.28
C THR A 40 -12.76 -0.51 10.15
N THR A 41 -13.82 0.23 10.47
CA THR A 41 -14.58 0.98 9.46
C THR A 41 -14.52 2.48 9.76
N PHE A 42 -14.13 3.27 8.76
CA PHE A 42 -14.24 4.72 8.80
C PHE A 42 -15.31 5.19 7.82
N SER A 43 -16.35 5.85 8.32
CA SER A 43 -17.39 6.44 7.47
C SER A 43 -16.87 7.69 6.76
N LYS A 44 -17.05 7.78 5.45
CA LYS A 44 -16.75 9.02 4.69
C LYS A 44 -17.82 10.10 4.87
N THR A 45 -19.00 9.71 5.36
CA THR A 45 -20.10 10.64 5.61
C THR A 45 -19.84 11.44 6.88
N VAL A 46 -19.77 12.75 6.74
CA VAL A 46 -19.59 13.67 7.87
C VAL A 46 -20.87 13.67 8.73
N PRO A 47 -20.79 13.38 10.03
CA PRO A 47 -21.93 13.46 10.93
C PRO A 47 -22.48 14.89 11.03
N THR A 48 -23.78 15.01 11.29
CA THR A 48 -24.45 16.31 11.47
C THR A 48 -23.78 17.11 12.60
N ALA A 49 -23.64 18.42 12.41
CA ALA A 49 -23.06 19.37 13.37
C ALA A 49 -21.56 19.20 13.67
N ILE A 50 -20.81 18.48 12.83
CA ILE A 50 -19.34 18.38 12.91
C ILE A 50 -18.73 18.95 11.63
N SER A 51 -17.63 19.69 11.73
CA SER A 51 -16.91 20.16 10.55
C SER A 51 -16.23 19.00 9.81
N GLU A 52 -16.15 19.08 8.49
CA GLU A 52 -15.46 18.06 7.68
C GLU A 52 -14.01 17.85 8.14
N LYS A 53 -13.33 18.93 8.55
CA LYS A 53 -11.96 18.88 9.06
C LYS A 53 -11.85 18.00 10.31
N GLN A 54 -12.71 18.22 11.32
CA GLN A 54 -12.72 17.42 12.54
C GLN A 54 -13.07 15.96 12.27
N HIS A 55 -14.02 15.70 11.37
CA HIS A 55 -14.36 14.34 10.98
C HIS A 55 -13.18 13.62 10.32
N ARG A 56 -12.45 14.28 9.42
CA ARG A 56 -11.26 13.73 8.78
C ARG A 56 -10.11 13.51 9.77
N GLU A 57 -9.93 14.38 10.76
CA GLU A 57 -8.96 14.18 11.83
C GLU A 57 -9.26 12.93 12.67
N SER A 58 -10.54 12.57 12.81
CA SER A 58 -10.95 11.36 13.53
C SER A 58 -10.49 10.04 12.87
N TYR A 59 -10.05 10.10 11.61
CA TYR A 59 -9.38 8.98 10.93
C TYR A 59 -8.15 8.49 11.71
N ALA A 60 -7.42 9.37 12.38
CA ALA A 60 -6.28 8.99 13.20
C ALA A 60 -6.66 8.10 14.41
N PHE A 61 -7.86 8.31 14.98
CA PHE A 61 -8.37 7.42 16.03
C PHE A 61 -8.76 6.06 15.47
N ARG A 62 -9.36 6.00 14.27
CA ARG A 62 -9.65 4.72 13.61
C ARG A 62 -8.41 3.94 13.21
N MET A 63 -7.32 4.63 12.91
CA MET A 63 -6.00 4.02 12.74
C MET A 63 -5.52 3.37 14.05
N ALA A 64 -5.65 4.06 15.19
CA ALA A 64 -5.30 3.49 16.49
C ALA A 64 -6.21 2.29 16.87
N ASP A 65 -7.51 2.35 16.55
CA ASP A 65 -8.42 1.20 16.73
C ASP A 65 -7.94 -0.01 15.89
N ALA A 66 -7.43 0.23 14.68
CA ALA A 66 -6.90 -0.83 13.82
C ALA A 66 -5.62 -1.46 14.39
N GLU A 67 -4.77 -0.64 15.01
CA GLU A 67 -3.57 -1.11 15.72
C GLU A 67 -3.91 -1.99 16.92
N ASP A 68 -4.95 -1.65 17.69
CA ASP A 68 -5.43 -2.45 18.81
C ASP A 68 -5.96 -3.82 18.35
N VAL A 69 -6.77 -3.84 17.27
CA VAL A 69 -7.26 -5.08 16.66
C VAL A 69 -6.10 -5.95 16.17
N MET A 70 -5.10 -5.33 15.51
CA MET A 70 -3.91 -6.05 15.05
C MET A 70 -3.08 -6.58 16.23
N MET A 71 -2.94 -5.81 17.30
CA MET A 71 -2.26 -6.23 18.52
C MET A 71 -2.96 -7.41 19.19
N SER A 72 -4.29 -7.40 19.23
CA SER A 72 -5.10 -8.51 19.77
C SER A 72 -4.91 -9.81 18.96
N ASN A 73 -4.85 -9.70 17.62
CA ASN A 73 -4.75 -10.86 16.75
C ASN A 73 -3.32 -11.42 16.63
N ALA A 74 -2.32 -10.55 16.48
CA ALA A 74 -0.95 -10.94 16.15
C ALA A 74 0.04 -10.80 17.33
N GLY A 75 -0.40 -10.22 18.47
CA GLY A 75 0.49 -9.86 19.58
C GLY A 75 1.49 -8.74 19.25
N ARG A 76 1.36 -8.11 18.08
CA ARG A 76 2.23 -7.05 17.54
C ARG A 76 1.35 -6.04 16.80
N GLY A 77 1.49 -4.74 17.10
CA GLY A 77 0.38 -3.80 16.88
C GLY A 77 0.63 -2.52 16.08
N ALA A 78 1.87 -2.10 15.81
CA ALA A 78 2.09 -0.81 15.13
C ALA A 78 2.04 -0.94 13.61
N ILE A 79 1.11 -0.24 12.95
CA ILE A 79 1.03 -0.24 11.49
C ILE A 79 2.18 0.60 10.93
N LYS A 80 3.10 -0.03 10.20
CA LYS A 80 4.23 0.68 9.55
C LYS A 80 3.99 0.93 8.07
N VAL A 81 3.28 0.02 7.41
CA VAL A 81 2.94 0.11 6.00
C VAL A 81 1.44 -0.06 5.85
N MET A 82 0.82 0.81 5.05
CA MET A 82 -0.58 0.72 4.68
C MET A 82 -0.69 0.52 3.18
N ILE A 83 -1.32 -0.57 2.75
CA ILE A 83 -1.68 -0.79 1.35
C ILE A 83 -3.11 -0.27 1.17
N VAL A 84 -3.33 0.71 0.28
CA VAL A 84 -4.63 1.39 0.13
C VAL A 84 -5.15 1.35 -1.29
N GLY A 85 -6.46 1.21 -1.42
CA GLY A 85 -7.16 1.42 -2.68
C GLY A 85 -7.18 2.89 -3.10
N ARG A 86 -7.59 3.13 -4.34
CA ARG A 86 -7.61 4.45 -4.97
C ARG A 86 -8.36 5.53 -4.17
N SER A 87 -9.56 5.23 -3.68
CA SER A 87 -10.41 6.20 -2.98
C SER A 87 -9.94 6.43 -1.54
N HIS A 88 -9.40 5.40 -0.89
CA HIS A 88 -8.76 5.55 0.42
C HIS A 88 -7.49 6.40 0.33
N GLY A 89 -6.63 6.17 -0.67
CA GLY A 89 -5.47 7.03 -0.92
C GLY A 89 -5.84 8.50 -1.14
N ALA A 90 -6.95 8.78 -1.85
CA ALA A 90 -7.44 10.15 -2.02
C ALA A 90 -7.89 10.81 -0.70
N LEU A 91 -8.49 10.03 0.22
CA LEU A 91 -8.86 10.52 1.56
C LEU A 91 -7.63 10.91 2.36
N VAL A 92 -6.60 10.04 2.38
CA VAL A 92 -5.38 10.23 3.17
C VAL A 92 -4.55 11.38 2.63
N ARG A 93 -4.51 11.60 1.31
CA ARG A 93 -3.87 12.78 0.70
C ARG A 93 -4.49 14.10 1.16
N GLY A 94 -5.77 14.10 1.50
CA GLY A 94 -6.45 15.28 2.02
C GLY A 94 -6.21 15.56 3.51
N LEU A 95 -5.48 14.69 4.21
CA LEU A 95 -5.16 14.89 5.62
C LEU A 95 -3.96 15.82 5.79
N ASP A 96 -4.02 16.65 6.83
CA ASP A 96 -2.92 17.52 7.19
C ASP A 96 -1.70 16.71 7.65
N GLY A 97 -0.52 17.05 7.12
CA GLY A 97 0.73 16.32 7.36
C GLY A 97 0.96 15.10 6.45
N PHE A 98 0.15 14.89 5.41
CA PHE A 98 0.47 13.90 4.37
C PHE A 98 1.61 14.39 3.47
N GLN A 99 2.63 13.57 3.30
CA GLN A 99 3.76 13.83 2.40
C GLN A 99 3.63 12.97 1.14
N LEU A 100 3.31 13.61 0.02
CA LEU A 100 3.23 12.93 -1.28
C LEU A 100 4.65 12.61 -1.79
N LEU A 101 4.88 11.35 -2.16
CA LEU A 101 6.17 10.89 -2.70
C LEU A 101 6.09 10.50 -4.18
N SER A 102 4.91 10.06 -4.64
CA SER A 102 4.67 9.73 -6.05
C SER A 102 3.34 10.33 -6.50
N ASP A 103 3.33 10.82 -7.74
CA ASP A 103 2.17 11.41 -8.41
C ASP A 103 1.24 10.36 -9.05
N GLY A 104 1.64 9.08 -9.06
CA GLY A 104 0.83 7.97 -9.57
C GLY A 104 0.96 7.73 -11.07
N GLY A 105 2.06 8.18 -11.70
CA GLY A 105 2.38 7.83 -13.09
C GLY A 105 2.88 6.38 -13.30
N SER A 106 3.03 5.60 -12.23
CA SER A 106 3.51 4.20 -12.30
C SER A 106 2.37 3.21 -12.49
N LEU A 107 2.60 2.25 -13.39
CA LEU A 107 1.77 1.05 -13.52
C LEU A 107 1.93 0.18 -12.25
N GLY A 108 0.81 -0.30 -11.71
CA GLY A 108 0.78 -1.16 -10.54
C GLY A 108 0.87 -0.44 -9.18
N ALA A 109 1.03 -1.25 -8.13
CA ALA A 109 1.14 -0.78 -6.77
C ALA A 109 2.44 0.01 -6.56
N HIS A 110 2.34 1.21 -5.98
CA HIS A 110 3.49 2.10 -5.81
C HIS A 110 3.42 2.86 -4.50
N ILE A 111 4.57 3.32 -4.01
CA ILE A 111 4.66 4.16 -2.82
C ILE A 111 4.03 5.51 -3.14
N PHE A 112 2.92 5.81 -2.48
CA PHE A 112 2.14 7.02 -2.71
C PHE A 112 2.63 8.17 -1.82
N GLY A 113 2.91 7.89 -0.56
CA GLY A 113 3.37 8.90 0.38
C GLY A 113 3.54 8.38 1.80
N ILE A 114 3.77 9.31 2.72
CA ILE A 114 3.96 9.03 4.14
C ILE A 114 2.98 9.89 4.95
N TYR A 115 2.34 9.30 5.94
CA TYR A 115 1.49 9.99 6.91
C TYR A 115 1.86 9.57 8.33
N LYS A 116 2.26 10.52 9.17
CA LYS A 116 2.60 10.26 10.59
C LYS A 116 3.56 9.07 10.79
N GLY A 117 4.54 8.91 9.89
CA GLY A 117 5.53 7.82 9.95
C GLY A 117 5.08 6.49 9.33
N VAL A 118 3.85 6.39 8.83
CA VAL A 118 3.34 5.21 8.12
C VAL A 118 3.49 5.40 6.61
N THR A 119 4.07 4.42 5.92
CA THR A 119 4.21 4.45 4.45
C THR A 119 2.92 3.95 3.79
N TYR A 120 2.36 4.74 2.89
CA TYR A 120 1.17 4.39 2.11
C TYR A 120 1.56 3.90 0.72
N ILE A 121 1.17 2.67 0.39
CA ILE A 121 1.29 2.07 -0.94
C ILE A 121 -0.08 2.11 -1.59
N ARG A 122 -0.20 2.75 -2.75
CA ARG A 122 -1.48 2.87 -3.46
C ARG A 122 -1.59 1.81 -4.53
N VAL A 123 -2.70 1.09 -4.52
CA VAL A 123 -3.06 0.10 -5.53
C VAL A 123 -4.10 0.74 -6.46
N PRO A 124 -3.75 0.99 -7.74
CA PRO A 124 -4.68 1.58 -8.70
C PRO A 124 -5.74 0.58 -9.19
N GLU A 125 -5.42 -0.71 -9.16
CA GLU A 125 -6.24 -1.79 -9.69
C GLU A 125 -7.28 -2.29 -8.68
N GLN A 126 -8.56 -2.17 -9.04
CA GLN A 126 -9.68 -2.55 -8.17
C GLN A 126 -9.85 -4.06 -8.04
N ALA A 127 -9.34 -4.85 -9.00
CA ALA A 127 -9.39 -6.30 -8.94
C ALA A 127 -8.52 -6.87 -7.80
N LEU A 128 -7.45 -6.17 -7.44
CA LEU A 128 -6.53 -6.57 -6.37
C LEU A 128 -6.97 -6.08 -4.99
N LEU A 129 -7.47 -4.85 -4.89
CA LEU A 129 -7.90 -4.25 -3.63
C LEU A 129 -9.10 -3.32 -3.87
N ASP A 130 -10.14 -3.44 -3.04
CA ASP A 130 -11.29 -2.54 -3.13
C ASP A 130 -10.85 -1.08 -3.02
N ALA A 131 -11.46 -0.20 -3.83
CA ALA A 131 -11.06 1.19 -3.91
C ALA A 131 -11.21 1.95 -2.57
N ASN A 132 -12.09 1.49 -1.68
CA ASN A 132 -12.34 2.08 -0.36
C ASN A 132 -11.66 1.32 0.78
N ALA A 133 -10.97 0.22 0.50
CA ALA A 133 -10.29 -0.58 1.50
C ALA A 133 -8.81 -0.17 1.66
N GLY A 134 -8.29 -0.49 2.84
CA GLY A 134 -6.87 -0.44 3.14
C GLY A 134 -6.49 -1.60 4.05
N ILE A 135 -5.25 -2.05 3.94
CA ILE A 135 -4.67 -3.14 4.71
C ILE A 135 -3.48 -2.59 5.47
N GLY A 136 -3.57 -2.62 6.80
CA GLY A 136 -2.47 -2.29 7.69
C GLY A 136 -1.53 -3.47 7.82
N LEU A 137 -0.23 -3.21 7.66
CA LEU A 137 0.81 -4.20 7.81
C LEU A 137 1.77 -3.78 8.91
N TYR A 138 2.03 -4.75 9.80
CA TYR A 138 3.15 -4.69 10.72
C TYR A 138 4.42 -5.24 10.03
N THR A 139 5.52 -4.52 10.20
CA THR A 139 6.85 -5.01 9.83
C THR A 139 7.78 -4.93 11.04
N GLY A 140 8.24 -6.07 11.52
CA GLY A 140 9.17 -6.16 12.64
C GLY A 140 10.60 -5.73 12.28
N ALA A 141 11.55 -6.09 13.14
CA ALA A 141 12.97 -5.83 12.91
C ALA A 141 13.61 -6.86 11.97
N SER A 142 13.02 -8.06 11.89
CA SER A 142 13.47 -9.14 11.00
C SER A 142 12.39 -9.53 9.99
N ALA A 143 12.80 -10.19 8.90
CA ALA A 143 11.90 -10.68 7.88
C ALA A 143 10.90 -11.74 8.41
N LEU A 144 11.21 -12.45 9.49
CA LEU A 144 10.29 -13.44 10.08
C LEU A 144 9.16 -12.78 10.90
N GLU A 145 9.26 -11.49 11.14
CA GLU A 145 8.27 -10.70 11.87
C GLU A 145 7.41 -9.83 10.94
N SER A 146 7.51 -10.02 9.62
CA SER A 146 6.66 -9.34 8.64
C SER A 146 5.37 -10.13 8.40
N ALA A 147 4.36 -9.43 7.88
CA ALA A 147 3.10 -10.05 7.45
C ALA A 147 3.28 -11.06 6.29
N GLY A 148 4.39 -10.99 5.56
CA GLY A 148 4.71 -11.90 4.46
C GLY A 148 6.18 -11.84 4.09
N VAL A 149 6.70 -12.96 3.61
CA VAL A 149 8.10 -13.12 3.20
C VAL A 149 8.14 -13.50 1.73
N TYR A 150 8.74 -12.62 0.92
CA TYR A 150 9.08 -12.93 -0.45
C TYR A 150 10.52 -13.46 -0.51
N ALA A 151 10.69 -14.73 -0.86
CA ALA A 151 11.97 -15.43 -0.92
C ALA A 151 12.20 -16.00 -2.33
N PRO A 152 12.66 -15.19 -3.30
CA PRO A 152 12.90 -15.66 -4.65
C PRO A 152 14.07 -16.66 -4.68
N PHE A 153 13.87 -17.81 -5.33
CA PHE A 153 14.94 -18.80 -5.53
C PHE A 153 16.01 -18.30 -6.52
N MET A 154 15.62 -17.50 -7.51
CA MET A 154 16.52 -16.87 -8.49
C MET A 154 16.00 -15.45 -8.84
N PRO A 155 16.68 -14.37 -8.40
CA PRO A 155 16.27 -13.02 -8.75
C PRO A 155 16.66 -12.70 -10.21
N LEU A 156 15.70 -12.19 -10.99
CA LEU A 156 15.96 -11.63 -12.30
C LEU A 156 16.54 -10.22 -12.12
N THR A 157 17.86 -10.10 -12.11
CA THR A 157 18.54 -8.79 -12.09
C THR A 157 19.02 -8.44 -13.49
N ILE A 158 18.50 -7.35 -14.06
CA ILE A 158 19.12 -6.68 -15.21
C ILE A 158 19.96 -5.54 -14.63
N LYS A 159 21.21 -5.42 -15.06
CA LYS A 159 22.10 -4.30 -14.72
C LYS A 159 21.91 -3.16 -15.70
#